data_AF-A0A7S0UET9-F1
#
_entry.id   AF-A0A7S0UET9-F1
#
_cell.length_a   1.000
_cell.length_b   1.000
_cell.length_c   1.000
_cell.angle_alpha   90.00
_cell.angle_beta   90.00
_cell.angle_gamma   90.00
#
_symmetry.space_group_name_H-M   'P 1'
#
loop_
_entity.id
_entity.type
_entity.pdbx_description
1 polymer ?
#
loop_
_entity_poly.entity_id
_entity_poly.type
_entity_poly.pdbx_seq_one_letter_code
_entity_poly.pdbx_strand_id
1 'polypeptide(L)'
;VDSLFRVLIEGLLDEAFPTMHGRIYTLAASVLFYLPLVRELTLWTGCVDARRSVAEKVLRTGNSVLVIPGGEAEQIRTLLGEEALYLRDRKGFIRLALKFGVPVVPSYCF
;
A
#
# COMPACT_ATOMS: atom_id res chain seq x y z
N VAL A 1 21.69 -6.34 -3.33
CA VAL A 1 21.26 -7.36 -4.31
C VAL A 1 19.78 -7.12 -4.56
N ASP A 2 19.47 -6.20 -5.48
CA ASP A 2 18.09 -5.92 -5.86
C ASP A 2 17.59 -7.08 -6.71
N SER A 3 16.48 -7.68 -6.31
CA SER A 3 15.92 -8.83 -7.00
C SER A 3 15.11 -8.39 -8.21
N LEU A 4 15.18 -9.17 -9.28
CA LEU A 4 14.47 -8.92 -10.54
C LEU A 4 12.97 -8.68 -10.32
N PHE A 5 12.36 -9.44 -9.39
CA PHE A 5 10.95 -9.29 -9.02
C PHE A 5 10.63 -7.89 -8.48
N ARG A 6 11.49 -7.36 -7.61
CA ARG A 6 11.28 -6.05 -7.01
C ARG A 6 11.44 -4.93 -8.04
N VAL A 7 12.46 -5.04 -8.90
CA VAL A 7 12.68 -4.09 -10.00
C VAL A 7 11.50 -4.12 -10.98
N LEU A 8 10.93 -5.31 -11.25
CA LEU A 8 9.77 -5.46 -12.11
C LEU A 8 8.52 -4.76 -11.52
N ILE A 9 8.23 -4.99 -10.24
CA ILE A 9 7.06 -4.38 -9.58
C ILE A 9 7.23 -2.87 -9.44
N GLU A 10 8.41 -2.39 -9.04
CA GLU A 10 8.69 -0.96 -8.98
C GLU A 10 8.57 -0.32 -10.38
N GLY A 11 9.13 -0.94 -11.42
CA GLY A 11 9.00 -0.47 -12.80
C GLY A 11 7.56 -0.44 -13.32
N LEU A 12 6.76 -1.46 -13.02
CA LEU A 12 5.34 -1.50 -13.39
C LEU A 12 4.55 -0.37 -12.69
N LEU A 13 4.85 -0.12 -11.41
CA LEU A 13 4.21 0.93 -10.65
C LEU A 13 4.62 2.33 -11.12
N ASP A 14 5.90 2.52 -11.49
CA ASP A 14 6.39 3.78 -12.05
C ASP A 14 5.75 4.05 -13.43
N GLU A 15 5.56 3.02 -14.25
CA GLU A 15 4.85 3.14 -15.52
C GLU A 15 3.36 3.45 -15.34
N ALA A 16 2.70 2.80 -14.38
CA ALA A 16 1.29 3.03 -14.07
C ALA A 16 1.05 4.41 -13.42
N PHE A 17 2.01 4.91 -12.64
CA PHE A 17 1.90 6.15 -11.87
C PHE A 17 3.10 7.09 -12.07
N PRO A 18 3.29 7.64 -13.28
CA PRO A 18 4.48 8.42 -13.62
C PRO A 18 4.62 9.76 -12.87
N THR A 19 3.56 10.21 -12.20
CA THR A 19 3.53 11.45 -11.41
C THR A 19 3.82 11.23 -9.92
N MET A 20 4.02 9.99 -9.48
CA MET A 20 4.29 9.70 -8.07
C MET A 20 5.74 10.03 -7.70
N HIS A 21 5.90 10.62 -6.52
CA HIS A 21 7.20 11.03 -6.00
C HIS A 21 7.78 9.94 -5.09
N GLY A 22 9.07 9.66 -5.27
CA GLY A 22 9.81 8.70 -4.47
C GLY A 22 9.35 7.26 -4.68
N ARG A 23 9.72 6.37 -3.76
CA ARG A 23 9.34 4.96 -3.83
C ARG A 23 7.93 4.75 -3.31
N ILE A 24 7.27 3.72 -3.82
CA ILE A 24 5.96 3.29 -3.33
C ILE A 24 6.13 2.20 -2.27
N TYR A 25 5.51 2.40 -1.10
CA TYR A 25 5.44 1.41 -0.04
C TYR A 25 4.01 0.95 0.18
N THR A 26 3.79 -0.36 0.19
CA THR A 26 2.47 -0.95 0.38
C THR A 26 2.21 -1.21 1.86
N LEU A 27 1.08 -0.71 2.38
CA LEU A 27 0.68 -1.01 3.75
C LEU A 27 0.12 -2.44 3.84
N ALA A 28 0.74 -3.26 4.69
CA ALA A 28 0.40 -4.65 4.89
C ALA A 28 0.01 -4.96 6.35
N ALA A 29 -0.76 -6.02 6.55
CA ALA A 29 -1.26 -6.41 7.86
C ALA A 29 -0.12 -6.66 8.85
N SER A 30 -0.22 -6.10 10.07
CA SER A 30 0.84 -6.20 11.08
C SER A 30 1.22 -7.65 11.43
N VAL A 31 0.29 -8.61 11.23
CA VAL A 31 0.52 -10.04 11.45
C VAL A 31 1.68 -10.60 10.62
N LEU A 32 1.89 -10.08 9.40
CA LEU A 32 2.97 -10.51 8.51
C LEU A 32 4.36 -10.19 9.08
N PHE A 33 4.45 -9.20 9.99
CA PHE A 33 5.70 -8.76 10.59
C PHE A 33 6.04 -9.50 11.90
N TYR A 34 5.18 -10.40 12.38
CA TYR A 34 5.47 -11.20 13.59
C TYR A 34 6.25 -12.49 13.30
N LEU A 35 6.13 -13.05 12.10
CA LEU A 35 6.86 -14.26 11.70
C LEU A 35 8.16 -13.86 10.98
N PRO A 36 9.35 -14.20 11.48
CA PRO A 36 10.63 -13.70 10.93
C PRO A 36 10.81 -13.95 9.44
N LEU A 37 10.49 -15.15 8.93
CA LEU A 37 10.63 -15.46 7.50
C LEU A 37 9.63 -14.68 6.63
N VAL A 38 8.38 -14.60 7.06
CA VAL A 38 7.32 -13.86 6.35
C VAL A 38 7.62 -12.36 6.37
N ARG A 39 8.15 -11.85 7.50
CA ARG A 39 8.55 -10.47 7.68
C ARG A 39 9.63 -10.07 6.67
N GLU A 40 10.69 -10.87 6.54
CA GLU A 40 11.78 -10.56 5.60
C GLU A 40 11.27 -10.57 4.16
N LEU A 41 10.42 -11.54 3.79
CA LEU A 41 9.78 -11.56 2.46
C LEU A 41 8.90 -10.33 2.23
N THR A 42 8.10 -9.95 3.23
CA THR A 42 7.20 -8.78 3.17
C THR A 42 7.98 -7.48 3.02
N LEU A 43 9.05 -7.29 3.79
CA LEU A 43 9.92 -6.12 3.67
C LEU A 43 10.64 -6.08 2.32
N TRP A 44 11.04 -7.25 1.81
CA TRP A 44 11.73 -7.37 0.53
C TRP A 44 10.84 -6.99 -0.66
N THR A 45 9.52 -7.22 -0.58
CA THR A 45 8.56 -6.78 -1.61
C THR A 45 8.17 -5.29 -1.51
N GLY A 46 8.78 -4.52 -0.61
CA GLY A 46 8.45 -3.10 -0.41
C GLY A 46 7.20 -2.87 0.44
N CYS A 47 6.71 -3.91 1.13
CA CYS A 47 5.60 -3.76 2.06
C CYS A 47 6.09 -3.29 3.44
N VAL A 48 5.29 -2.45 4.09
CA VAL A 48 5.53 -1.93 5.44
C VAL A 48 4.26 -2.09 6.28
N ASP A 49 4.41 -2.05 7.60
CA ASP A 49 3.28 -2.22 8.50
C ASP A 49 2.20 -1.13 8.29
N ALA A 50 0.94 -1.54 8.23
CA ALA A 50 -0.22 -0.66 8.08
C ALA A 50 -0.49 0.28 9.27
N ARG A 51 0.31 0.22 10.34
CA ARG A 51 0.27 1.19 11.44
C ARG A 51 0.43 2.62 10.92
N ARG A 52 -0.42 3.52 11.43
CA ARG A 52 -0.41 4.95 11.07
C ARG A 52 0.98 5.59 11.23
N SER A 53 1.71 5.29 12.31
CA SER A 53 3.04 5.86 12.55
C SER A 53 4.05 5.50 11.46
N VAL A 54 3.93 4.30 10.87
CA VAL A 54 4.79 3.84 9.77
C VAL A 54 4.42 4.56 8.48
N ALA A 55 3.13 4.66 8.16
CA ALA A 55 2.66 5.44 7.01
C ALA A 55 3.09 6.93 7.10
N GLU A 56 2.99 7.54 8.29
CA GLU A 56 3.49 8.90 8.54
C GLU A 56 5.00 9.01 8.30
N LYS A 57 5.79 8.00 8.71
CA LYS A 57 7.23 7.98 8.48
C LYS A 57 7.57 7.90 6.99
N VAL A 58 6.85 7.08 6.22
CA VAL A 58 7.03 6.98 4.76
C VAL A 58 6.76 8.33 4.09
N LEU A 59 5.61 8.94 4.37
CA LEU A 59 5.25 10.25 3.79
C LEU A 59 6.25 11.36 4.15
N ARG A 60 6.77 11.37 5.39
CA ARG A 60 7.82 12.34 5.81
C ARG A 60 9.11 12.22 5.01
N THR A 61 9.41 11.04 4.46
CA THR A 61 10.62 10.80 3.67
C THR A 61 10.45 11.13 2.19
N GLY A 62 9.32 11.73 1.80
CA GLY A 62 9.02 12.07 0.40
C GLY A 62 8.65 10.87 -0.46
N ASN A 63 8.34 9.74 0.19
CA ASN A 63 7.91 8.51 -0.48
C ASN A 63 6.39 8.40 -0.47
N SER A 64 5.88 7.55 -1.35
CA SER A 64 4.46 7.32 -1.53
C SER A 64 3.97 6.10 -0.78
N VAL A 65 2.68 6.10 -0.40
CA VAL A 65 2.04 5.01 0.33
C VAL A 65 0.88 4.45 -0.48
N LEU A 66 0.92 3.15 -0.76
CA LEU A 66 -0.18 2.41 -1.36
C LEU A 66 -1.06 1.82 -0.23
N VAL A 67 -2.36 2.12 -0.28
CA VAL A 67 -3.35 1.63 0.69
C VAL A 67 -4.46 0.91 -0.04
N ILE A 68 -4.76 -0.32 0.39
CA ILE A 68 -5.96 -1.05 -0.02
C ILE A 68 -6.98 -0.91 1.12
N PRO A 69 -7.93 0.03 1.02
CA PRO A 69 -8.75 0.45 2.16
C PRO A 69 -9.64 -0.66 2.74
N GLY A 70 -10.22 -1.55 1.94
CA GLY A 70 -10.97 -2.67 2.49
C GLY A 70 -10.11 -3.81 3.04
N GLY A 71 -8.82 -3.84 2.72
CA GLY A 71 -7.85 -4.81 3.26
C GLY A 71 -8.35 -6.25 3.15
N GLU A 72 -8.29 -7.01 4.24
CA GLU A 72 -8.78 -8.39 4.31
C GLU A 72 -10.27 -8.53 3.94
N ALA A 73 -11.10 -7.52 4.22
CA ALA A 73 -12.54 -7.62 3.95
C ALA A 73 -12.85 -7.57 2.45
N GLU A 74 -12.09 -6.80 1.68
CA GLU A 74 -12.16 -6.80 0.21
C GLU A 74 -11.49 -8.05 -0.34
N GLN A 75 -10.30 -8.42 0.15
CA GLN A 75 -9.54 -9.56 -0.38
C GLN A 75 -10.19 -10.93 -0.13
N ILE A 76 -10.84 -11.13 1.02
CA ILE A 76 -11.40 -12.45 1.42
C ILE A 76 -12.84 -12.62 0.93
N ARG A 77 -13.58 -11.52 0.70
CA ARG A 77 -15.00 -11.58 0.32
C ARG A 77 -15.27 -11.29 -1.15
N THR A 78 -14.24 -11.24 -2.00
CA THR A 78 -14.43 -11.13 -3.45
C THR A 78 -15.22 -12.33 -3.95
N LEU A 79 -16.37 -12.07 -4.57
CA LEU A 79 -17.19 -13.06 -5.26
C LEU A 79 -17.15 -12.76 -6.75
N LEU A 80 -17.07 -13.82 -7.56
CA LEU A 80 -17.07 -13.68 -9.02
C LEU A 80 -18.39 -13.04 -9.46
N GLY A 81 -18.33 -11.84 -10.04
CA GLY A 81 -19.50 -11.09 -10.50
C GLY A 81 -20.07 -10.08 -9.49
N GLU A 82 -19.48 -9.94 -8.30
CA GLU A 82 -19.87 -8.93 -7.31
C GLU A 82 -18.67 -8.10 -6.85
N GLU A 83 -18.78 -6.77 -6.98
CA GLU A 83 -17.77 -5.82 -6.53
C GLU A 83 -18.27 -5.11 -5.25
N ALA A 84 -17.69 -5.45 -4.11
CA ALA A 84 -18.04 -4.86 -2.81
C ALA A 84 -16.93 -3.93 -2.32
N LEU A 85 -17.19 -2.61 -2.35
CA LEU A 85 -16.25 -1.59 -1.85
C LEU A 85 -16.58 -1.22 -0.40
N TYR A 86 -15.60 -1.38 0.51
CA TYR A 86 -15.76 -1.10 1.93
C TYR A 86 -15.15 0.26 2.33
N LEU A 87 -15.46 1.30 1.55
CA LEU A 87 -14.84 2.63 1.68
C LEU A 87 -15.58 3.58 2.63
N ARG A 88 -16.89 3.42 2.80
CA ARG A 88 -17.79 4.43 3.40
C ARG A 88 -17.31 4.95 4.76
N ASP A 89 -16.87 4.04 5.62
CA ASP A 89 -16.45 4.36 6.99
C ASP A 89 -14.92 4.41 7.15
N ARG A 90 -14.16 4.05 6.11
CA ARG A 90 -12.69 3.91 6.16
C ARG A 90 -11.96 5.15 5.66
N LYS A 91 -12.11 6.27 6.36
CA LYS A 91 -11.56 7.58 5.95
C LYS A 91 -10.14 7.89 6.44
N GLY A 92 -9.45 6.90 7.03
CA GLY A 92 -8.13 7.09 7.65
C GLY A 92 -7.05 7.58 6.68
N PHE A 93 -7.01 7.01 5.48
CA PHE A 93 -6.04 7.38 4.44
C PHE A 93 -6.27 8.80 3.90
N ILE A 94 -7.53 9.25 3.77
CA ILE A 94 -7.86 10.63 3.40
C ILE A 94 -7.39 11.61 4.48
N ARG A 95 -7.66 11.32 5.75
CA ARG A 95 -7.18 12.14 6.87
C ARG A 95 -5.65 12.22 6.90
N LEU A 96 -4.97 11.14 6.53
CA LEU A 96 -3.52 11.11 6.42
C LEU A 96 -3.04 11.98 5.26
N ALA A 97 -3.65 11.86 4.08
CA ALA A 97 -3.29 12.66 2.91
C ALA A 97 -3.46 14.17 3.18
N LEU A 98 -4.58 14.56 3.79
CA LEU A 98 -4.83 15.96 4.21
C LEU A 98 -3.79 16.46 5.22
N LYS A 99 -3.36 15.62 6.17
CA LYS A 99 -2.34 15.98 7.17
C LYS A 99 -0.98 16.29 6.54
N PHE A 100 -0.61 15.57 5.47
CA PHE A 100 0.68 15.72 4.80
C PHE A 100 0.62 16.59 3.54
N GLY A 101 -0.56 17.07 3.14
CA GLY A 101 -0.75 17.87 1.94
C GLY A 101 -0.41 17.11 0.65
N VAL A 102 -0.60 15.78 0.64
CA VAL A 102 -0.28 14.92 -0.51
C VAL A 102 -1.54 14.57 -1.30
N PRO A 103 -1.46 14.44 -2.64
CA PRO A 103 -2.58 14.03 -3.46
C PRO A 103 -2.95 12.56 -3.18
N VAL A 104 -4.23 12.23 -3.39
CA VAL A 104 -4.71 10.85 -3.38
C VAL A 104 -4.98 10.44 -4.81
N VAL A 105 -4.30 9.40 -5.29
CA VAL A 105 -4.52 8.82 -6.62
C VAL A 105 -5.41 7.58 -6.46
N PRO A 106 -6.68 7.62 -6.90
CA PRO A 106 -7.52 6.44 -6.90
C PRO A 106 -7.04 5.47 -7.99
N SER A 107 -6.92 4.19 -7.64
CA SER A 107 -6.65 3.10 -8.57
C SER A 107 -7.67 2.00 -8.35
N TYR A 108 -8.03 1.30 -9.43
CA TYR A 108 -8.97 0.19 -9.43
C TYR A 108 -8.37 -0.98 -10.21
N CYS A 109 -8.33 -2.16 -9.62
CA CYS A 109 -7.78 -3.39 -10.21
C CYS A 109 -8.75 -4.56 -9.97
N PHE A 110 -8.91 -5.43 -10.98
CA PHE A 110 -9.80 -6.60 -10.99
C PHE A 110 -9.00 -7.90 -11.16
#